data_AF-A0A964VCJ1-F1
#
_entry.id   AF-A0A964VCJ1-F1
#
_cell.length_a   1.000
_cell.length_b   1.000
_cell.length_c   1.000
_cell.angle_alpha   90.00
_cell.angle_beta   90.00
_cell.angle_gamma   90.00
#
_symmetry.space_group_name_H-M   'P 1'
#
loop_
_entity.id
_entity.type
_entity.pdbx_description
1 polymer ?
#
loop_
_entity_poly.entity_id
_entity_poly.type
_entity_poly.pdbx_seq_one_letter_code
_entity_poly.pdbx_strand_id
1 'polypeptide(L)'
;MKRKTNNFQMNTVALWASAFFLAGLILTQAGRVQNAQADSVATTNGFCMSTITCGIQTGSETYDLLWLIDDRSETLMIFYGDVYNKVLDVRVVKNLADIFKQARGN
;
A
#
# COMPACT_ATOMS: atom_id res chain seq x y z
N MET A 1 -19.19 -59.14 -6.62
CA MET A 1 -18.59 -57.85 -7.07
C MET A 1 -17.54 -57.41 -6.04
N LYS A 2 -16.26 -57.29 -6.41
CA LYS A 2 -15.20 -56.82 -5.50
C LYS A 2 -15.04 -55.30 -5.65
N ARG A 3 -15.27 -54.54 -4.57
CA ARG A 3 -15.09 -53.09 -4.50
C ARG A 3 -13.59 -52.79 -4.42
N LYS A 4 -13.03 -52.13 -5.44
CA LYS A 4 -11.66 -51.57 -5.37
C LYS A 4 -11.73 -50.25 -4.60
N THR A 5 -11.23 -50.24 -3.37
CA THR A 5 -10.91 -49.01 -2.66
C THR A 5 -9.65 -48.42 -3.29
N ASN A 6 -9.81 -47.33 -4.03
CA ASN A 6 -8.68 -46.55 -4.53
C ASN A 6 -7.99 -45.91 -3.32
N ASN A 7 -6.93 -46.54 -2.83
CA ASN A 7 -6.00 -45.89 -1.93
C ASN A 7 -5.35 -44.75 -2.72
N PHE A 8 -5.84 -43.52 -2.52
CA PHE A 8 -5.08 -42.33 -2.86
C PHE A 8 -3.83 -42.37 -1.98
N GLN A 9 -2.74 -42.93 -2.50
CA GLN A 9 -1.43 -42.71 -1.94
C GLN A 9 -1.15 -41.21 -2.12
N MET A 10 -1.44 -40.43 -1.08
CA MET A 10 -0.99 -39.04 -1.01
C MET A 10 0.53 -39.07 -1.19
N ASN A 11 0.98 -38.60 -2.35
CA ASN A 11 2.38 -38.56 -2.67
C ASN A 11 3.02 -37.52 -1.74
N THR A 12 3.62 -37.99 -0.64
CA THR A 12 4.18 -37.16 0.43
C THR A 12 5.13 -36.11 -0.12
N VAL A 13 5.82 -36.43 -1.22
CA VAL A 13 6.71 -35.51 -1.96
C VAL A 13 5.95 -34.31 -2.54
N ALA A 14 4.77 -34.53 -3.13
CA ALA A 14 3.95 -33.45 -3.68
C ALA A 14 3.39 -32.53 -2.58
N LEU A 15 3.11 -33.12 -1.41
CA LEU A 15 2.64 -32.40 -0.22
C LEU A 15 3.73 -31.50 0.38
N TRP A 16 4.97 -32.02 0.46
CA TRP A 16 6.12 -31.22 0.88
C TRP A 16 6.47 -30.14 -0.14
N ALA A 17 6.43 -30.46 -1.44
CA ALA A 17 6.70 -29.49 -2.50
C ALA A 17 5.72 -28.30 -2.45
N SER A 18 4.42 -28.55 -2.23
CA SER A 18 3.43 -27.47 -2.10
C SER A 18 3.62 -26.67 -0.81
N ALA A 19 4.03 -27.30 0.29
CA ALA A 19 4.35 -26.61 1.53
C ALA A 19 5.55 -25.66 1.39
N PHE A 20 6.64 -26.07 0.75
CA PHE A 20 7.79 -25.19 0.50
C PHE A 20 7.45 -24.05 -0.46
N PHE A 21 6.64 -24.31 -1.48
CA PHE A 21 6.18 -23.28 -2.40
C PHE A 21 5.31 -22.23 -1.69
N LEU A 22 4.35 -22.67 -0.86
CA LEU A 22 3.52 -21.78 -0.04
C LEU A 22 4.36 -20.98 0.96
N ALA A 23 5.32 -21.61 1.63
CA ALA A 23 6.24 -20.92 2.54
C ALA A 23 7.07 -19.85 1.81
N GLY A 24 7.56 -20.14 0.60
CA GLY A 24 8.25 -19.17 -0.25
C GLY A 24 7.38 -17.98 -0.62
N LEU A 25 6.11 -18.21 -0.98
CA LEU A 25 5.16 -17.13 -1.25
C LEU A 25 4.88 -16.28 0.00
N ILE A 26 4.73 -16.91 1.17
CA ILE A 26 4.51 -16.18 2.43
C ILE A 26 5.71 -15.30 2.77
N LEU A 27 6.93 -15.81 2.67
CA LEU A 27 8.15 -15.05 2.96
C LEU A 27 8.35 -13.88 1.99
N THR A 28 8.07 -14.09 0.70
CA THR A 28 8.17 -13.01 -0.31
C THR A 28 7.11 -11.93 -0.14
N GLN A 29 5.92 -12.27 0.37
CA GLN A 29 4.87 -11.31 0.72
C GLN A 29 5.19 -10.57 2.03
N ALA A 30 5.73 -11.27 3.04
CA ALA A 30 6.08 -10.66 4.34
C ALA A 30 7.17 -9.60 4.22
N GLY A 31 8.12 -9.77 3.29
CA GLY A 31 9.15 -8.76 3.01
C GLY A 31 8.65 -7.52 2.24
N ARG A 32 7.41 -7.54 1.74
CA ARG A 32 6.81 -6.44 0.98
C ARG A 32 5.91 -5.52 1.80
N VAL A 33 5.80 -5.77 3.11
CA VAL A 33 5.06 -4.86 4.00
C VAL A 33 5.91 -3.61 4.21
N GLN A 34 5.81 -2.66 3.27
CA GLN A 34 6.25 -1.31 3.51
C GLN A 34 5.28 -0.71 4.52
N ASN A 35 5.78 -0.40 5.72
CA ASN A 35 5.01 0.35 6.69
C ASN A 35 4.71 1.73 6.09
N ALA A 36 3.44 2.08 5.94
CA ALA A 36 3.06 3.45 5.64
C ALA A 36 3.53 4.33 6.81
N GLN A 37 4.44 5.26 6.54
CA GLN A 37 4.92 6.22 7.52
C GLN A 37 4.15 7.53 7.31
N ALA A 38 3.52 8.00 8.38
CA ALA A 38 2.91 9.32 8.47
C ALA A 38 3.54 10.02 9.67
N ASP A 39 3.97 11.26 9.47
CA ASP A 39 4.57 12.06 10.54
C ASP A 39 3.48 12.67 11.43
N SER A 40 2.60 13.48 10.83
CA SER A 40 1.42 14.03 11.49
C SER A 40 0.15 13.68 10.74
N VAL A 41 -0.90 13.31 11.48
CA VAL A 41 -2.23 13.01 10.94
C VAL A 41 -3.26 13.89 11.64
N ALA A 42 -4.13 14.53 10.87
CA ALA A 42 -5.24 15.34 11.37
C ALA A 42 -6.52 15.00 10.62
N THR A 43 -7.61 14.79 11.35
CA THR A 43 -8.93 14.50 10.79
C THR A 43 -9.96 15.51 11.29
N THR A 44 -10.70 16.13 10.38
CA THR A 44 -11.75 17.09 10.73
C THR A 44 -12.81 17.21 9.63
N ASN A 45 -14.09 17.18 9.99
CA ASN A 45 -15.22 17.49 9.10
C ASN A 45 -15.23 16.77 7.73
N GLY A 46 -14.82 15.51 7.69
CA GLY A 46 -14.74 14.72 6.44
C GLY A 46 -13.45 14.91 5.65
N PHE A 47 -12.48 15.66 6.18
CA PHE A 47 -11.13 15.74 5.64
C PHE A 47 -10.17 14.94 6.51
N CYS A 48 -9.32 14.15 5.87
CA CYS A 48 -8.18 13.49 6.50
C CYS A 48 -6.90 14.04 5.88
N MET A 49 -6.00 14.56 6.71
CA MET A 49 -4.72 15.10 6.31
C MET A 49 -3.60 14.28 6.93
N SER A 50 -2.57 14.00 6.14
CA SER A 50 -1.35 13.36 6.62
C SER A 50 -0.13 14.04 6.02
N THR A 51 0.86 14.36 6.83
CA THR A 51 2.17 14.81 6.35
C THR A 51 3.16 13.65 6.32
N ILE A 52 4.05 13.67 5.34
CA ILE A 52 5.16 12.73 5.21
C ILE A 52 6.37 13.55 4.81
N THR A 53 7.39 13.58 5.68
CA THR A 53 8.68 14.15 5.30
C THR A 53 9.34 13.22 4.29
N CYS A 54 9.60 13.75 3.09
CA CYS A 54 10.18 13.01 1.99
C CYS A 54 11.48 13.69 1.51
N GLY A 55 12.51 12.89 1.25
CA GLY A 55 13.83 13.37 0.86
C GLY A 55 14.95 12.76 1.70
N ILE A 56 16.16 12.80 1.16
CA ILE A 56 17.37 12.45 1.90
C ILE A 56 17.65 13.63 2.84
N GLN A 57 17.62 13.41 4.16
CA GLN A 57 17.84 14.43 5.20
C GLN A 57 19.28 15.00 5.23
N THR A 58 19.99 15.02 4.11
CA THR A 58 21.35 15.52 3.97
C THR A 58 21.35 16.79 3.13
N GLY A 59 20.82 17.88 3.66
CA GLY A 59 20.88 19.21 3.01
C GLY A 59 19.62 20.06 3.18
N SER A 60 19.62 21.23 2.52
CA SER A 60 18.52 22.22 2.50
C SER A 60 17.32 21.82 1.64
N GLU A 61 17.16 20.54 1.34
CA GLU A 61 16.07 20.02 0.51
C GLU A 61 15.25 19.03 1.33
N THR A 62 14.61 19.56 2.38
CA THR A 62 13.56 18.83 3.10
C THR A 62 12.24 19.17 2.44
N TYR A 63 11.55 18.19 1.91
CA TYR A 63 10.25 18.38 1.30
C TYR A 63 9.19 17.66 2.12
N ASP A 64 8.11 18.36 2.44
CA ASP A 64 6.99 17.74 3.13
C ASP A 64 5.88 17.46 2.10
N LEU A 65 5.50 16.20 1.99
CA LEU A 65 4.29 15.81 1.27
C LEU A 65 3.11 15.98 2.22
N LEU A 66 2.07 16.68 1.77
CA LEU A 66 0.79 16.73 2.46
C LEU A 66 -0.24 16.00 1.63
N TRP A 67 -0.84 14.96 2.20
CA TRP A 67 -1.93 14.22 1.60
C TRP A 67 -3.23 14.67 2.24
N LEU A 68 -4.22 14.98 1.41
CA LEU A 68 -5.56 15.35 1.84
C LEU A 68 -6.55 14.40 1.17
N ILE A 69 -7.38 13.77 1.98
CA ILE A 69 -8.51 12.97 1.51
C ILE A 69 -9.77 13.72 1.92
N ASP A 70 -10.60 14.06 0.94
CA ASP A 70 -11.96 14.55 1.15
C ASP A 70 -12.93 13.38 0.99
N ASP A 71 -13.61 13.03 2.07
CA ASP A 71 -14.61 11.96 2.16
C ASP A 71 -15.86 12.27 1.32
N ARG A 72 -16.22 13.55 1.16
CA ARG A 72 -17.45 13.93 0.44
C ARG A 72 -17.31 13.80 -1.06
N SER A 73 -16.14 14.20 -1.57
CA SER A 73 -15.83 14.14 -3.00
C SER A 73 -15.04 12.89 -3.38
N GLU A 74 -14.76 12.01 -2.42
CA GLU A 74 -13.89 10.84 -2.55
C GLU A 74 -12.60 11.17 -3.32
N THR A 75 -11.98 12.30 -2.99
CA THR A 75 -10.85 12.84 -3.75
C THR A 75 -9.59 12.84 -2.90
N LEU A 76 -8.51 12.28 -3.46
CA LEU A 76 -7.15 12.37 -2.95
C LEU A 76 -6.45 13.56 -3.60
N MET A 77 -5.92 14.45 -2.78
CA MET A 77 -5.05 15.54 -3.18
C MET A 77 -3.67 15.33 -2.54
N ILE A 78 -2.61 15.47 -3.33
CA ILE A 78 -1.24 15.41 -2.85
C ILE A 78 -0.59 16.75 -3.15
N PHE A 79 -0.10 17.38 -2.09
CA PHE A 79 0.63 18.64 -2.14
C PHE A 79 2.10 18.38 -1.85
N TYR A 80 2.93 19.22 -2.46
CA TYR A 80 4.36 19.31 -2.22
C TYR A 80 4.65 20.62 -1.50
N GLY A 81 5.16 20.54 -0.28
CA GLY A 81 5.52 21.68 0.54
C GLY A 81 7.02 21.96 0.44
N ASP A 82 7.36 23.17 -0.01
CA ASP A 82 8.69 23.72 0.19
C ASP A 82 8.75 24.39 1.58
N VAL A 83 9.53 23.78 2.48
CA VAL A 83 9.68 24.22 3.87
C VAL A 83 10.25 25.64 3.96
N TYR A 84 11.10 26.05 3.01
CA TYR A 84 11.74 27.37 3.03
C TYR A 84 10.82 28.45 2.47
N ASN A 85 10.17 28.17 1.35
CA ASN A 85 9.34 29.16 0.66
C ASN A 85 7.89 29.21 1.20
N LYS A 86 7.49 28.26 2.07
CA LYS A 86 6.13 28.15 2.62
C LYS A 86 5.04 28.11 1.54
N VAL A 87 5.38 27.49 0.41
CA VAL A 87 4.47 27.29 -0.72
C VAL A 87 4.05 25.84 -0.74
N LEU A 88 2.74 25.62 -0.96
CA LEU A 88 2.16 24.30 -1.19
C LEU A 88 1.75 24.19 -2.66
N ASP A 89 2.44 23.34 -3.40
CA ASP A 89 2.13 23.05 -4.80
C ASP A 89 1.29 21.78 -4.92
N VAL A 90 0.14 21.88 -5.58
CA VAL A 90 -0.69 20.72 -5.90
C VAL A 90 0.03 19.86 -6.93
N ARG A 91 0.37 18.63 -6.57
CA ARG A 91 0.99 17.65 -7.47
C ARG A 91 -0.04 16.79 -8.17
N VAL A 92 -1.00 16.28 -7.40
CA VAL A 92 -1.96 15.29 -7.88
C VAL A 92 -3.31 15.57 -7.26
N VAL A 93 -4.34 15.50 -8.10
CA VAL A 93 -5.74 15.41 -7.69
C VAL A 93 -6.32 14.21 -8.41
N LYS A 94 -6.80 13.22 -7.67
CA LYS A 94 -7.39 12.00 -8.22
C LYS A 94 -8.60 11.57 -7.42
N ASN A 95 -9.61 11.08 -8.14
CA ASN A 95 -10.73 10.41 -7.49
C ASN A 95 -10.27 9.04 -6.95
N LEU A 96 -10.63 8.73 -5.71
CA LEU A 96 -10.28 7.48 -5.02
C LEU A 96 -10.85 6.27 -5.74
N ALA A 97 -12.07 6.35 -6.29
CA ALA A 97 -12.67 5.25 -7.02
C ALA A 97 -11.81 4.84 -8.23
N ASP A 98 -11.22 5.80 -8.93
CA ASP A 98 -10.33 5.53 -10.07
C ASP A 98 -8.99 4.94 -9.64
N ILE A 99 -8.44 5.41 -8.52
CA ILE A 99 -7.23 4.82 -7.91
C ILE A 99 -7.50 3.34 -7.55
N PHE A 100 -8.62 3.06 -6.89
CA PHE A 100 -8.97 1.70 -6.50
C PHE A 100 -9.34 0.80 -7.68
N LYS A 101 -9.90 1.34 -8.77
CA LYS A 101 -10.10 0.57 -10.01
C LYS A 101 -8.75 0.18 -10.62
N GLN A 102 -7.85 1.16 -10.77
CA GLN A 102 -6.51 0.94 -11.29
C GLN A 102 -5.71 -0.07 -10.45
N ALA A 103 -5.79 0.02 -9.11
CA ALA A 103 -5.13 -0.91 -8.20
C ALA A 103 -5.67 -2.35 -8.31
N ARG A 104 -6.94 -2.51 -8.70
CA ARG A 104 -7.57 -3.82 -8.95
C ARG A 104 -7.27 -4.38 -10.34
N GLY A 105 -6.56 -3.64 -11.20
CA GLY A 105 -6.26 -4.04 -12.57
C GLY A 105 -7.45 -3.95 -13.53
N ASN A 106 -8.47 -3.16 -13.16
CA ASN A 106 -9.66 -2.87 -13.98
C ASN A 106 -9.56 -1.50 -14.65
#